data_AF-D2TPA9-F1
#
_entry.id   AF-D2TPA9-F1
#
_cell.length_a   1.000
_cell.length_b   1.000
_cell.length_c   1.000
_cell.angle_alpha   90.00
_cell.angle_beta   90.00
_cell.angle_gamma   90.00
#
_symmetry.space_group_name_H-M   'P 1'
#
loop_
_entity.id
_entity.type
_entity.pdbx_description
1 polymer ?
#
loop_
_entity_poly.entity_id
_entity_poly.type
_entity_poly.pdbx_seq_one_letter_code
_entity_poly.pdbx_strand_id
1 'polypeptide(L)'
;MRPRNKASGFSLLEVIVVLAIVGGALVMYTNYARKQAAKEMRQTIANALVQEMKGVVNYLRDETLQTKGGEKDNPFYDSNGASANDAHYRYRITNSVNDINTGKATDYFLWGDDFNAQKQQRYLFISKSCNTSLKSEFELTTEYLPCSLVTAADNPAAKIDRIGFTSDDLTTPSSTVSRMDVIVAFAYTDGGDKYSFANYASAFNNALNNAGLIASHIMIVRRKTSVDAWQLVTKADGTTPVEFSDMASNLKRLEKAGAGQQLGIRLTFDMNDNDSGSGGNAGNMCWNSTESKVELCYDQEPGTGVHGEDRILALNMTDQEDQRGDRVAGTLKANLVMENTSRPVFIFKRRYGGDLWLAADGNPERFTYTNNNNEEIEGEFYLDDNTSSRPWNGYSIRGWDTISDYYPSRAYDAFELVTPSVSEYSGTEYSINDITGKQNYIAEYDDSNKMSGWHRFAVQACPAVEQEIILRDANGEAILDNEGNKKTVKIVRKLYPRLSASISSVSAYNDGTGTVDMYTKQSETRKRLRDSKKLDMLGGVTVQVELAEQDVSQGISADHNSASKYIYPGGKYIWAVTAVIGMYDSETGLGHSIENPPFISYVITKWCSTIPQSGTPQDLLSTTTYK
;
A
#
# COMPACT_ATOMS: atom_id res chain seq x y z
N MET A 1 -31.22 -25.58 63.07
CA MET A 1 -30.68 -26.04 61.77
C MET A 1 -29.67 -24.99 61.29
N ARG A 2 -28.42 -25.39 61.06
CA ARG A 2 -27.32 -24.53 60.59
C ARG A 2 -27.22 -24.57 59.04
N PRO A 3 -26.82 -23.48 58.37
CA PRO A 3 -26.47 -23.52 56.95
C PRO A 3 -25.07 -24.12 56.76
N ARG A 4 -24.87 -24.80 55.63
CA ARG A 4 -23.68 -25.61 55.31
C ARG A 4 -22.86 -24.88 54.24
N ASN A 5 -21.80 -24.19 54.65
CA ASN A 5 -20.75 -23.73 53.72
C ASN A 5 -19.88 -24.94 53.32
N LYS A 6 -19.76 -25.20 52.01
CA LYS A 6 -18.69 -26.02 51.43
C LYS A 6 -17.78 -25.09 50.65
N ALA A 7 -16.66 -24.70 51.26
CA ALA A 7 -15.50 -24.22 50.50
C ALA A 7 -14.79 -25.46 49.93
N SER A 8 -14.81 -25.62 48.62
CA SER A 8 -13.99 -26.59 47.89
C SER A 8 -12.59 -26.01 47.71
N GLY A 9 -11.62 -26.55 48.44
CA GLY A 9 -10.20 -26.28 48.17
C GLY A 9 -9.74 -27.04 46.94
N PHE A 10 -8.94 -26.37 46.09
CA PHE A 10 -8.27 -27.00 44.95
C PHE A 10 -7.33 -28.11 45.42
N SER A 11 -7.33 -29.24 44.74
CA SER A 11 -6.43 -30.36 45.05
C SER A 11 -5.00 -30.00 44.63
N LEU A 12 -4.00 -30.34 45.46
CA LEU A 12 -2.56 -30.09 45.19
C LEU A 12 -2.13 -30.62 43.81
N LEU A 13 -2.76 -31.71 43.34
CA LEU A 13 -2.50 -32.30 42.03
C LEU A 13 -2.90 -31.36 40.88
N GLU A 14 -4.03 -30.67 40.99
CA GLU A 14 -4.52 -29.75 39.95
C GLU A 14 -3.60 -28.53 39.84
N VAL A 15 -3.07 -28.03 40.96
CA VAL A 15 -2.11 -26.91 40.98
C VAL A 15 -0.78 -27.30 40.31
N ILE A 16 -0.29 -28.52 40.55
CA ILE A 16 0.94 -29.02 39.91
C ILE A 16 0.76 -29.19 38.40
N VAL A 17 -0.38 -29.72 37.95
CA VAL A 17 -0.67 -29.88 36.52
C VAL A 17 -0.78 -28.52 35.82
N VAL A 18 -1.47 -27.55 36.43
CA VAL A 18 -1.58 -26.19 35.88
C VAL A 18 -0.21 -25.51 35.81
N LEU A 19 0.62 -25.62 36.86
CA LEU A 19 1.99 -25.06 36.83
C LEU A 19 2.88 -25.73 35.78
N ALA A 20 2.72 -27.02 35.53
CA ALA A 20 3.45 -27.73 34.47
C ALA A 20 3.03 -27.26 33.06
N ILE A 21 1.73 -27.04 32.83
CA ILE A 21 1.20 -26.52 31.56
C ILE A 21 1.69 -25.08 31.33
N VAL A 22 1.62 -24.23 32.35
CA VAL A 22 2.13 -22.84 32.28
C VAL A 22 3.64 -22.83 32.07
N GLY A 23 4.39 -23.71 32.75
CA GLY A 23 5.82 -23.88 32.52
C GLY A 23 6.14 -24.32 31.08
N GLY A 24 5.38 -25.25 30.53
CA GLY A 24 5.51 -25.70 29.13
C GLY A 24 5.22 -24.57 28.13
N ALA A 25 4.15 -23.79 28.36
CA ALA A 25 3.79 -22.64 27.53
C ALA A 25 4.85 -21.53 27.58
N LEU A 26 5.42 -21.24 28.75
CA LEU A 26 6.50 -20.26 28.91
C LEU A 26 7.80 -20.69 28.22
N VAL A 27 8.16 -21.99 28.27
CA VAL A 27 9.30 -22.53 27.52
C VAL A 27 9.06 -22.46 26.01
N MET A 28 7.85 -22.72 25.55
CA MET A 28 7.48 -22.60 24.14
C MET A 28 7.53 -21.13 23.67
N TYR A 29 7.00 -20.20 24.46
CA TYR A 29 7.03 -18.76 24.18
C TYR A 29 8.44 -18.20 24.16
N THR A 30 9.29 -18.55 25.14
CA THR A 30 10.68 -18.11 25.18
C THR A 30 11.50 -18.66 24.01
N ASN A 31 11.27 -19.91 23.60
CA ASN A 31 11.87 -20.47 22.39
C ASN A 31 11.36 -19.81 21.11
N TYR A 32 10.08 -19.45 21.03
CA TYR A 32 9.50 -18.68 19.93
C TYR A 32 10.11 -17.28 19.84
N ALA A 33 10.14 -16.54 20.96
CA ALA A 33 10.73 -15.20 21.02
C ALA A 33 12.22 -15.21 20.66
N ARG A 34 12.98 -16.21 21.11
CA ARG A 34 14.38 -16.41 20.70
C ARG A 34 14.52 -16.67 19.20
N LYS A 35 13.67 -17.52 18.61
CA LYS A 35 13.67 -17.79 17.17
C LYS A 35 13.34 -16.54 16.36
N GLN A 36 12.37 -15.75 16.82
CA GLN A 36 11.96 -14.51 16.18
C GLN A 36 13.07 -13.46 16.24
N ALA A 37 13.64 -13.20 17.42
CA ALA A 37 14.76 -12.26 17.58
C ALA A 37 15.99 -12.67 16.75
N ALA A 38 16.31 -13.97 16.69
CA ALA A 38 17.41 -14.47 15.86
C ALA A 38 17.11 -14.32 14.36
N LYS A 39 15.85 -14.48 13.92
CA LYS A 39 15.45 -14.25 12.52
C LYS A 39 15.57 -12.79 12.14
N GLU A 40 15.09 -11.88 13.00
CA GLU A 40 15.19 -10.44 12.79
C GLU A 40 16.65 -9.97 12.74
N MET A 41 17.49 -10.41 13.68
CA MET A 41 18.92 -10.09 13.68
C MET A 41 19.61 -10.52 12.37
N ARG A 42 19.33 -11.73 11.87
CA ARG A 42 19.87 -12.19 10.59
C ARG A 42 19.38 -11.35 9.41
N GLN A 43 18.11 -10.95 9.42
CA GLN A 43 17.56 -10.05 8.39
C GLN A 43 18.24 -8.68 8.42
N THR A 44 18.47 -8.11 9.61
CA THR A 44 19.18 -6.83 9.76
C THR A 44 20.63 -6.91 9.25
N ILE A 45 21.36 -7.98 9.59
CA ILE A 45 22.73 -8.20 9.10
C ILE A 45 22.71 -8.36 7.57
N ALA A 46 21.85 -9.24 7.03
CA ALA A 46 21.76 -9.45 5.59
C ALA A 46 21.40 -8.16 4.84
N ASN A 47 20.45 -7.37 5.34
CA ASN A 47 20.10 -6.06 4.78
C ASN A 47 21.32 -5.14 4.75
N ALA A 48 22.07 -5.03 5.86
CA ALA A 48 23.25 -4.17 5.94
C ALA A 48 24.35 -4.60 4.96
N LEU A 49 24.63 -5.91 4.85
CA LEU A 49 25.62 -6.44 3.91
C LEU A 49 25.17 -6.24 2.45
N VAL A 50 23.89 -6.42 2.13
CA VAL A 50 23.38 -6.22 0.77
C VAL A 50 23.36 -4.73 0.38
N GLN A 51 23.13 -3.81 1.33
CA GLN A 51 23.26 -2.37 1.03
C GLN A 51 24.70 -2.01 0.66
N GLU A 52 25.71 -2.61 1.29
CA GLU A 52 27.11 -2.46 0.88
C GLU A 52 27.34 -3.00 -0.53
N MET A 53 26.79 -4.18 -0.86
CA MET A 53 26.86 -4.74 -2.22
C MET A 53 26.20 -3.80 -3.25
N LYS A 54 25.03 -3.23 -2.92
CA LYS A 54 24.30 -2.30 -3.77
C LYS A 54 25.08 -1.03 -4.05
N GLY A 55 25.73 -0.47 -3.03
CA GLY A 55 26.58 0.71 -3.21
C GLY A 55 27.72 0.46 -4.20
N VAL A 56 28.36 -0.70 -4.13
CA VAL A 56 29.41 -1.09 -5.08
C VAL A 56 28.87 -1.32 -6.49
N VAL A 57 27.73 -2.00 -6.63
CA VAL A 57 27.08 -2.20 -7.95
C VAL A 57 26.73 -0.86 -8.60
N ASN A 58 26.13 0.06 -7.84
CA ASN A 58 25.80 1.39 -8.34
C ASN A 58 27.05 2.18 -8.73
N TYR A 59 28.10 2.12 -7.91
CA TYR A 59 29.38 2.76 -8.22
C TYR A 59 29.98 2.22 -9.52
N LEU A 60 29.88 0.92 -9.77
CA LEU A 60 30.39 0.31 -11.00
C LEU A 60 29.51 0.61 -12.21
N ARG A 61 28.19 0.74 -12.03
CA ARG A 61 27.29 1.02 -13.16
C ARG A 61 27.56 2.40 -13.77
N ASP A 62 27.87 3.38 -12.95
CA ASP A 62 28.03 4.76 -13.42
C ASP A 62 29.41 4.91 -14.10
N GLU A 63 29.43 4.98 -15.43
CA GLU A 63 30.67 5.11 -16.23
C GLU A 63 31.44 6.40 -15.91
N THR A 64 30.70 7.43 -15.49
CA THR A 64 31.22 8.70 -15.00
C THR A 64 30.70 9.00 -13.59
N LEU A 65 31.57 9.56 -12.75
CA LEU A 65 31.28 9.95 -11.39
C LEU A 65 31.02 11.45 -11.32
N GLN A 66 29.92 11.82 -10.67
CA GLN A 66 29.61 13.22 -10.37
C GLN A 66 30.42 13.67 -9.15
N THR A 67 31.33 14.62 -9.35
CA THR A 67 32.17 15.17 -8.28
C THR A 67 31.94 16.67 -8.12
N LYS A 68 32.32 17.25 -6.97
CA LYS A 68 32.28 18.72 -6.81
C LYS A 68 33.12 19.48 -7.84
N GLY A 69 34.10 18.82 -8.46
CA GLY A 69 34.93 19.37 -9.54
C GLY A 69 34.34 19.17 -10.94
N GLY A 70 33.09 18.72 -11.05
CA GLY A 70 32.44 18.31 -12.29
C GLY A 70 32.46 16.80 -12.52
N GLU A 71 31.96 16.38 -13.67
CA GLU A 71 31.94 14.99 -14.10
C GLU A 71 33.37 14.47 -14.35
N LYS A 72 33.66 13.26 -13.86
CA LYS A 72 34.94 12.56 -13.99
C LYS A 72 34.72 11.13 -14.42
N ASP A 73 35.60 10.58 -15.25
CA ASP A 73 35.52 9.16 -15.62
C ASP A 73 35.68 8.29 -14.36
N ASN A 74 34.90 7.21 -14.28
CA ASN A 74 35.04 6.25 -13.22
C ASN A 74 36.40 5.55 -13.35
N PRO A 75 37.21 5.50 -12.27
CA PRO A 75 38.56 4.92 -12.32
C PRO A 75 38.57 3.43 -12.69
N PHE A 76 37.45 2.71 -12.58
CA PHE A 76 37.34 1.34 -13.10
C PHE A 76 37.41 1.28 -14.63
N TYR A 77 37.02 2.33 -15.35
CA TYR A 77 36.89 2.35 -16.82
C TYR A 77 37.93 3.21 -17.53
N ASP A 78 38.68 4.06 -16.81
CA ASP A 78 39.65 5.02 -17.40
C ASP A 78 40.82 4.36 -18.19
N SER A 79 40.75 4.39 -19.52
CA SER A 79 41.78 3.83 -20.40
C SER A 79 43.11 4.62 -20.40
N ASN A 80 43.15 5.84 -19.86
CA ASN A 80 44.27 6.77 -20.00
C ASN A 80 45.20 6.76 -18.77
N GLY A 81 45.84 5.63 -18.51
CA GLY A 81 47.05 5.56 -17.70
C GLY A 81 46.89 6.03 -16.25
N ALA A 82 46.30 5.15 -15.43
CA ALA A 82 46.26 5.24 -13.97
C ALA A 82 47.57 5.77 -13.35
N SER A 83 47.46 6.72 -12.41
CA SER A 83 48.58 7.05 -11.53
C SER A 83 48.96 5.81 -10.69
N ALA A 84 50.17 5.78 -10.12
CA ALA A 84 50.60 4.64 -9.29
C ALA A 84 49.67 4.35 -8.09
N ASN A 85 48.81 5.31 -7.70
CA ASN A 85 47.82 5.16 -6.63
C ASN A 85 46.51 4.46 -7.10
N ASP A 86 46.23 4.43 -8.40
CA ASP A 86 44.98 3.91 -9.00
C ASP A 86 45.06 2.44 -9.42
N ALA A 87 46.20 1.78 -9.18
CA ALA A 87 46.42 0.38 -9.56
C ALA A 87 45.37 -0.59 -8.97
N HIS A 88 44.77 -0.24 -7.83
CA HIS A 88 43.75 -1.05 -7.18
C HIS A 88 42.46 -1.14 -8.00
N TYR A 89 42.02 -0.08 -8.68
CA TYR A 89 40.81 -0.09 -9.53
C TYR A 89 40.93 -1.02 -10.76
N ARG A 90 42.14 -1.48 -11.06
CA ARG A 90 42.45 -2.43 -12.13
C ARG A 90 42.50 -3.88 -11.65
N TYR A 91 42.29 -4.15 -10.37
CA TYR A 91 42.24 -5.52 -9.88
C TYR A 91 41.08 -6.25 -10.55
N ARG A 92 41.40 -7.37 -11.18
CA ARG A 92 40.45 -8.27 -11.83
C ARG A 92 40.76 -9.70 -11.40
N ILE A 93 39.71 -10.42 -11.03
CA ILE A 93 39.77 -11.86 -10.80
C ILE A 93 39.71 -12.57 -12.16
N THR A 94 40.44 -13.67 -12.30
CA THR A 94 40.53 -14.42 -13.57
C THR A 94 39.82 -15.76 -13.52
N ASN A 95 39.15 -16.07 -12.41
CA ASN A 95 38.38 -17.30 -12.26
C ASN A 95 37.03 -17.21 -12.96
N SER A 96 36.63 -18.32 -13.59
CA SER A 96 35.24 -18.54 -14.01
C SER A 96 34.32 -18.68 -12.79
N VAL A 97 33.02 -18.53 -13.03
CA VAL A 97 31.98 -18.73 -12.00
C VAL A 97 32.10 -20.14 -11.41
N ASN A 98 32.30 -21.17 -12.22
CA ASN A 98 32.32 -22.55 -11.74
C ASN A 98 33.69 -23.06 -11.28
N ASP A 99 34.74 -22.22 -11.31
CA ASP A 99 36.07 -22.64 -10.89
C ASP A 99 36.11 -22.92 -9.39
N ILE A 100 36.57 -24.12 -9.03
CA ILE A 100 36.62 -24.55 -7.63
C ILE A 100 37.47 -23.61 -6.79
N ASN A 101 38.60 -23.13 -7.31
CA ASN A 101 39.44 -22.14 -6.62
C ASN A 101 39.03 -20.74 -7.05
N THR A 102 38.60 -19.90 -6.11
CA THR A 102 38.13 -18.54 -6.43
C THR A 102 39.28 -17.54 -6.61
N GLY A 103 40.54 -17.95 -6.46
CA GLY A 103 41.71 -17.07 -6.61
C GLY A 103 42.28 -16.54 -5.28
N LYS A 104 43.38 -15.77 -5.38
CA LYS A 104 44.12 -15.31 -4.20
C LYS A 104 43.51 -14.05 -3.63
N ALA A 105 43.71 -13.80 -2.33
CA ALA A 105 43.18 -12.59 -1.67
C ALA A 105 43.70 -11.27 -2.30
N THR A 106 44.88 -11.28 -2.90
CA THR A 106 45.49 -10.13 -3.58
C THR A 106 44.75 -9.68 -4.83
N ASP A 107 43.94 -10.56 -5.42
CA ASP A 107 43.21 -10.29 -6.66
C ASP A 107 41.83 -9.68 -6.34
N TYR A 108 41.52 -9.53 -5.06
CA TYR A 108 40.26 -9.02 -4.53
C TYR A 108 40.47 -7.75 -3.72
N PHE A 109 39.40 -6.97 -3.57
CA PHE A 109 39.27 -5.89 -2.62
C PHE A 109 38.86 -6.47 -1.27
N LEU A 110 39.67 -6.29 -0.23
CA LEU A 110 39.32 -6.71 1.12
C LEU A 110 38.34 -5.71 1.73
N TRP A 111 37.39 -6.23 2.51
CA TRP A 111 36.27 -5.45 3.06
C TRP A 111 36.26 -5.54 4.59
N GLY A 112 35.96 -4.43 5.27
CA GLY A 112 35.92 -4.37 6.74
C GLY A 112 35.80 -2.94 7.27
N ASP A 113 36.39 -2.67 8.43
CA ASP A 113 36.53 -1.32 9.04
C ASP A 113 37.92 -1.11 9.69
N ASP A 114 38.96 -1.79 9.18
CA ASP A 114 40.34 -1.66 9.69
C ASP A 114 41.03 -0.38 9.17
N PHE A 115 41.98 0.17 9.92
CA PHE A 115 42.72 1.40 9.59
C PHE A 115 43.94 1.16 8.67
N ASN A 116 44.02 0.01 8.00
CA ASN A 116 45.14 -0.36 7.13
C ASN A 116 44.70 -0.48 5.66
N ALA A 117 45.22 0.41 4.80
CA ALA A 117 44.90 0.48 3.38
C ALA A 117 45.11 -0.84 2.60
N GLN A 118 46.03 -1.70 3.03
CA GLN A 118 46.29 -2.99 2.40
C GLN A 118 45.29 -4.08 2.82
N LYS A 119 44.58 -3.87 3.93
CA LYS A 119 43.64 -4.83 4.51
C LYS A 119 42.18 -4.40 4.40
N GLN A 120 41.95 -3.19 3.93
CA GLN A 120 40.66 -2.54 3.87
C GLN A 120 40.66 -1.68 2.63
N GLN A 121 40.00 -2.11 1.56
CA GLN A 121 39.88 -1.36 0.31
C GLN A 121 38.48 -0.79 0.06
N ARG A 122 37.54 -0.99 1.01
CA ARG A 122 36.21 -0.31 1.02
C ARG A 122 36.34 1.21 0.83
N TYR A 123 37.42 1.81 1.33
CA TYR A 123 37.60 3.25 1.27
C TYR A 123 37.73 3.82 -0.14
N LEU A 124 38.04 3.00 -1.15
CA LEU A 124 38.11 3.43 -2.55
C LEU A 124 36.73 3.82 -3.10
N PHE A 125 35.66 3.40 -2.43
CA PHE A 125 34.27 3.61 -2.84
C PHE A 125 33.54 4.69 -2.02
N ILE A 126 34.22 5.35 -1.06
CA ILE A 126 33.66 6.44 -0.25
C ILE A 126 34.28 7.78 -0.63
N SER A 127 33.51 8.86 -0.49
CA SER A 127 33.96 10.19 -0.91
C SER A 127 35.13 10.74 -0.09
N LYS A 128 35.93 11.59 -0.74
CA LYS A 128 36.99 12.41 -0.11
C LYS A 128 36.47 13.33 1.00
N SER A 129 35.18 13.67 0.97
CA SER A 129 34.49 14.47 1.99
C SER A 129 34.45 13.77 3.36
N CYS A 130 34.56 12.44 3.39
CA CYS A 130 34.47 11.66 4.62
C CYS A 130 35.64 11.98 5.58
N ASN A 131 35.30 12.07 6.87
CA ASN A 131 36.26 12.34 7.95
C ASN A 131 37.00 11.08 8.40
N THR A 132 37.72 10.47 7.46
CA THR A 132 38.56 9.28 7.67
C THR A 132 39.90 9.46 6.96
N SER A 133 40.93 8.79 7.47
CA SER A 133 42.27 8.78 6.86
C SER A 133 42.34 7.96 5.59
N LEU A 134 41.48 6.94 5.46
CA LEU A 134 41.35 6.09 4.27
C LEU A 134 40.09 6.51 3.51
N LYS A 135 40.24 7.05 2.31
CA LYS A 135 39.14 7.52 1.44
C LYS A 135 39.59 7.64 -0.02
N SER A 136 38.63 7.75 -0.93
CA SER A 136 38.93 7.96 -2.34
C SER A 136 39.51 9.37 -2.59
N GLU A 137 40.13 9.54 -3.76
CA GLU A 137 40.61 10.85 -4.21
C GLU A 137 39.47 11.74 -4.75
N PHE A 138 38.28 11.17 -4.97
CA PHE A 138 37.12 11.83 -5.55
C PHE A 138 36.21 12.41 -4.47
N GLU A 139 35.91 13.70 -4.56
CA GLU A 139 34.88 14.32 -3.72
C GLU A 139 33.52 14.19 -4.42
N LEU A 140 32.87 13.06 -4.19
CA LEU A 140 31.59 12.68 -4.79
C LEU A 140 30.47 13.62 -4.33
N THR A 141 29.54 13.94 -5.23
CA THR A 141 28.31 14.69 -4.89
C THR A 141 27.25 13.77 -4.28
N THR A 142 27.25 12.50 -4.67
CA THR A 142 26.37 11.45 -4.14
C THR A 142 27.23 10.35 -3.52
N GLU A 143 26.94 9.99 -2.28
CA GLU A 143 27.65 8.92 -1.59
C GLU A 143 27.05 7.55 -1.98
N TYR A 144 27.85 6.69 -2.62
CA TYR A 144 27.43 5.32 -2.95
C TYR A 144 27.47 4.38 -1.74
N LEU A 145 28.35 4.68 -0.78
CA LEU A 145 28.51 3.96 0.48
C LEU A 145 28.61 4.95 1.64
N PRO A 146 28.12 4.60 2.84
CA PRO A 146 28.29 5.46 4.00
C PRO A 146 29.77 5.60 4.37
N CYS A 147 30.17 6.78 4.87
CA CYS A 147 31.55 7.08 5.26
C CYS A 147 32.15 6.08 6.26
N SER A 148 31.32 5.50 7.13
CA SER A 148 31.68 4.45 8.08
C SER A 148 30.89 3.18 7.81
N LEU A 149 31.50 2.01 7.99
CA LEU A 149 30.77 0.75 7.91
C LEU A 149 29.71 0.70 9.01
N VAL A 150 28.47 0.35 8.65
CA VAL A 150 27.39 0.24 9.64
C VAL A 150 27.63 -0.94 10.58
N THR A 151 27.32 -0.78 11.87
CA THR A 151 27.58 -1.79 12.91
C THR A 151 26.98 -3.16 12.59
N ALA A 152 25.85 -3.19 11.90
CA ALA A 152 25.22 -4.44 11.46
C ALA A 152 25.99 -5.17 10.34
N ALA A 153 26.76 -4.44 9.53
CA ALA A 153 27.62 -5.01 8.48
C ALA A 153 28.99 -5.44 9.02
N ASP A 154 29.46 -4.83 10.12
CA ASP A 154 30.66 -5.29 10.86
C ASP A 154 30.32 -6.35 11.92
N ASN A 155 29.33 -7.21 11.64
CA ASN A 155 28.92 -8.22 12.60
C ASN A 155 29.87 -9.43 12.57
N PRO A 156 30.36 -9.93 13.73
CA PRO A 156 31.27 -11.08 13.74
C PRO A 156 30.62 -12.37 13.22
N ALA A 157 29.29 -12.51 13.27
CA ALA A 157 28.60 -13.71 12.79
C ALA A 157 28.65 -13.86 11.26
N ALA A 158 28.52 -12.75 10.52
CA ALA A 158 28.56 -12.71 9.06
C ALA A 158 29.07 -11.35 8.59
N LYS A 159 30.12 -11.35 7.77
CA LYS A 159 30.72 -10.14 7.20
C LYS A 159 31.22 -10.38 5.78
N ILE A 160 31.26 -9.32 4.96
CA ILE A 160 31.94 -9.38 3.67
C ILE A 160 33.44 -9.51 3.96
N ASP A 161 34.07 -10.57 3.45
CA ASP A 161 35.52 -10.81 3.55
C ASP A 161 36.24 -10.11 2.40
N ARG A 162 35.69 -10.23 1.18
CA ARG A 162 36.29 -9.67 -0.03
C ARG A 162 35.29 -9.52 -1.18
N ILE A 163 35.56 -8.59 -2.09
CA ILE A 163 34.82 -8.33 -3.33
C ILE A 163 35.79 -8.39 -4.51
N GLY A 164 35.43 -9.11 -5.56
CA GLY A 164 36.23 -9.28 -6.77
C GLY A 164 35.44 -8.90 -8.02
N PHE A 165 36.13 -8.42 -9.04
CA PHE A 165 35.52 -7.99 -10.30
C PHE A 165 36.18 -8.70 -11.47
N THR A 166 35.41 -9.06 -12.49
CA THR A 166 35.95 -9.67 -13.71
C THR A 166 35.46 -8.95 -14.94
N SER A 167 36.24 -9.04 -16.00
CA SER A 167 35.86 -8.68 -17.37
C SER A 167 35.27 -9.87 -18.13
N ASP A 168 34.68 -9.61 -19.29
CA ASP A 168 34.16 -10.64 -20.22
C ASP A 168 35.27 -11.58 -20.71
N ASP A 169 36.46 -11.03 -20.94
CA ASP A 169 37.66 -11.82 -21.20
C ASP A 169 38.43 -12.01 -19.89
N LEU A 170 38.54 -13.28 -19.44
CA LEU A 170 39.30 -13.68 -18.26
C LEU A 170 40.82 -13.72 -18.48
N THR A 171 41.27 -13.60 -19.73
CA THR A 171 42.66 -13.81 -20.15
C THR A 171 43.37 -12.52 -20.53
N THR A 172 42.64 -11.50 -21.01
CA THR A 172 43.19 -10.17 -21.28
C THR A 172 42.62 -9.13 -20.31
N PRO A 173 43.46 -8.30 -19.66
CA PRO A 173 42.97 -7.23 -18.80
C PRO A 173 42.16 -6.22 -19.63
N SER A 174 40.85 -6.20 -19.42
CA SER A 174 39.94 -5.19 -19.97
C SER A 174 39.64 -4.10 -18.94
N SER A 175 39.31 -2.90 -19.41
CA SER A 175 38.76 -1.84 -18.56
C SER A 175 37.33 -2.12 -18.12
N THR A 176 36.60 -3.04 -18.76
CA THR A 176 35.21 -3.36 -18.41
C THR A 176 35.08 -4.20 -17.13
N VAL A 177 33.90 -4.16 -16.53
CA VAL A 177 33.48 -5.03 -15.42
C VAL A 177 32.16 -5.66 -15.81
N SER A 178 32.14 -6.98 -16.01
CA SER A 178 30.93 -7.71 -16.40
C SER A 178 30.35 -8.57 -15.29
N ARG A 179 31.14 -8.87 -14.25
CA ARG A 179 30.65 -9.61 -13.07
C ARG A 179 31.36 -9.19 -11.79
N MET A 180 30.59 -9.16 -10.71
CA MET A 180 31.05 -8.93 -9.34
C MET A 180 30.84 -10.20 -8.50
N ASP A 181 31.90 -10.66 -7.83
CA ASP A 181 31.85 -11.76 -6.86
C ASP A 181 32.06 -11.21 -5.44
N VAL A 182 31.08 -11.42 -4.55
CA VAL A 182 31.16 -11.01 -3.14
C VAL A 182 31.23 -12.25 -2.26
N ILE A 183 32.29 -12.37 -1.45
CA ILE A 183 32.43 -13.48 -0.50
C ILE A 183 32.08 -13.00 0.90
N VAL A 184 31.00 -13.56 1.46
CA VAL A 184 30.60 -13.36 2.86
C VAL A 184 31.13 -14.52 3.69
N ALA A 185 31.95 -14.21 4.69
CA ALA A 185 32.48 -15.17 5.63
C ALA A 185 31.60 -15.25 6.88
N PHE A 186 31.34 -16.48 7.33
CA PHE A 186 30.66 -16.72 8.60
C PHE A 186 31.68 -17.13 9.66
N ALA A 187 31.47 -16.64 10.89
CA ALA A 187 32.17 -17.16 12.06
C ALA A 187 31.24 -18.10 12.84
N TYR A 188 31.78 -19.22 13.32
CA TYR A 188 31.09 -20.11 14.25
C TYR A 188 31.80 -20.07 15.60
N THR A 189 31.05 -19.89 16.68
CA THR A 189 31.59 -19.79 18.04
C THR A 189 31.69 -21.14 18.73
N ASP A 190 30.89 -22.14 18.34
CA ASP A 190 30.88 -23.49 18.93
C ASP A 190 30.67 -24.60 17.88
N GLY A 191 31.21 -25.79 18.13
CA GLY A 191 31.19 -26.93 17.20
C GLY A 191 29.80 -27.46 16.84
N GLY A 192 28.76 -27.15 17.63
CA GLY A 192 27.36 -27.52 17.36
C GLY A 192 26.60 -26.55 16.46
N ASP A 193 27.12 -25.34 16.20
CA ASP A 193 26.42 -24.27 15.46
C ASP A 193 27.00 -24.02 14.06
N LYS A 194 27.86 -24.94 13.58
CA LYS A 194 28.66 -24.75 12.36
C LYS A 194 27.85 -24.56 11.07
N TYR A 195 26.63 -25.10 11.01
CA TYR A 195 25.74 -24.97 9.85
C TYR A 195 24.63 -23.94 10.07
N SER A 196 24.67 -23.15 11.14
CA SER A 196 23.64 -22.15 11.43
C SER A 196 23.61 -21.01 10.42
N PHE A 197 24.69 -20.82 9.64
CA PHE A 197 24.73 -19.90 8.51
C PHE A 197 23.64 -20.21 7.46
N ALA A 198 23.20 -21.46 7.37
CA ALA A 198 22.02 -21.87 6.58
C ALA A 198 20.78 -20.99 6.80
N ASN A 199 20.59 -20.55 8.05
CA ASN A 199 19.44 -19.74 8.43
C ASN A 199 19.49 -18.32 7.84
N TYR A 200 20.59 -17.93 7.20
CA TYR A 200 20.71 -16.67 6.46
C TYR A 200 20.18 -16.77 5.02
N ALA A 201 19.89 -17.96 4.47
CA ALA A 201 19.43 -18.11 3.09
C ALA A 201 18.19 -17.26 2.78
N SER A 202 17.13 -17.37 3.59
CA SER A 202 15.95 -16.52 3.41
C SER A 202 16.24 -15.05 3.65
N ALA A 203 17.15 -14.73 4.59
CA ALA A 203 17.48 -13.35 4.91
C ALA A 203 18.21 -12.65 3.76
N PHE A 204 19.18 -13.32 3.11
CA PHE A 204 19.87 -12.81 1.94
C PHE A 204 18.95 -12.71 0.72
N ASN A 205 18.13 -13.73 0.44
CA ASN A 205 17.17 -13.65 -0.66
C ASN A 205 16.21 -12.47 -0.49
N ASN A 206 15.66 -12.28 0.71
CA ASN A 206 14.82 -11.13 1.02
C ASN A 206 15.58 -9.80 0.89
N ALA A 207 16.81 -9.74 1.40
CA ALA A 207 17.62 -8.53 1.36
C ALA A 207 17.99 -8.12 -0.07
N LEU A 208 18.36 -9.09 -0.93
CA LEU A 208 18.66 -8.88 -2.35
C LEU A 208 17.44 -8.39 -3.11
N ASN A 209 16.29 -9.07 -2.94
CA ASN A 209 15.02 -8.64 -3.54
C ASN A 209 14.63 -7.23 -3.08
N ASN A 210 14.72 -6.96 -1.77
CA ASN A 210 14.45 -5.65 -1.20
C ASN A 210 15.47 -4.59 -1.59
N ALA A 211 16.65 -4.96 -2.11
CA ALA A 211 17.66 -4.05 -2.61
C ALA A 211 17.52 -3.79 -4.12
N GLY A 212 16.74 -4.62 -4.82
CA GLY A 212 16.63 -4.61 -6.28
C GLY A 212 17.84 -5.25 -6.96
N LEU A 213 18.58 -6.12 -6.27
CA LEU A 213 19.74 -6.80 -6.82
C LEU A 213 19.41 -8.24 -7.18
N ILE A 214 19.91 -8.68 -8.32
CA ILE A 214 19.79 -10.06 -8.79
C ILE A 214 21.17 -10.70 -8.69
N ALA A 215 21.33 -11.60 -7.72
CA ALA A 215 22.50 -12.48 -7.65
C ALA A 215 22.23 -13.69 -8.53
N SER A 216 22.95 -13.81 -9.66
CA SER A 216 22.81 -14.93 -10.60
C SER A 216 23.13 -16.27 -9.93
N HIS A 217 24.06 -16.29 -8.96
CA HIS A 217 24.37 -17.47 -8.14
C HIS A 217 24.69 -17.10 -6.69
N ILE A 218 24.38 -18.01 -5.75
CA ILE A 218 24.79 -17.91 -4.34
C ILE A 218 25.38 -19.25 -3.94
N MET A 219 26.69 -19.40 -4.11
CA MET A 219 27.37 -20.69 -3.95
C MET A 219 28.09 -20.80 -2.60
N ILE A 220 28.18 -22.01 -2.05
CA ILE A 220 28.87 -22.23 -0.78
C ILE A 220 30.38 -22.34 -1.01
N VAL A 221 31.16 -21.59 -0.22
CA VAL A 221 32.61 -21.63 -0.23
C VAL A 221 33.18 -22.08 1.11
N ARG A 222 34.41 -22.62 1.08
CA ARG A 222 35.17 -23.04 2.26
C ARG A 222 36.63 -22.64 2.15
N ARG A 223 37.29 -22.43 3.29
CA ARG A 223 38.76 -22.28 3.37
C ARG A 223 39.29 -22.89 4.67
N LYS A 224 40.54 -23.34 4.66
CA LYS A 224 41.15 -23.98 5.85
C LYS A 224 41.64 -22.94 6.85
N THR A 225 42.31 -21.89 6.38
CA THR A 225 42.79 -20.76 7.18
C THR A 225 42.46 -19.44 6.50
N SER A 226 42.59 -18.31 7.19
CA SER A 226 42.28 -16.98 6.64
C SER A 226 43.18 -16.55 5.47
N VAL A 227 44.37 -17.16 5.34
CA VAL A 227 45.32 -16.89 4.24
C VAL A 227 45.07 -17.77 3.01
N ASP A 228 44.31 -18.86 3.16
CA ASP A 228 43.99 -19.73 2.04
C ASP A 228 42.97 -19.08 1.10
N ALA A 229 43.07 -19.42 -0.18
CA ALA A 229 42.04 -19.11 -1.16
C ALA A 229 40.71 -19.79 -0.77
N TRP A 230 39.60 -19.11 -1.03
CA TRP A 230 38.28 -19.72 -0.91
C TRP A 230 38.09 -20.76 -2.00
N GLN A 231 37.43 -21.86 -1.64
CA GLN A 231 37.14 -22.95 -2.55
C GLN A 231 35.64 -23.22 -2.58
N LEU A 232 35.06 -23.38 -3.77
CA LEU A 232 33.67 -23.82 -3.92
C LEU A 232 33.49 -25.22 -3.33
N VAL A 233 32.37 -25.42 -2.64
CA VAL A 233 31.91 -26.75 -2.26
C VAL A 233 31.19 -27.34 -3.48
N THR A 234 31.59 -28.54 -3.91
CA THR A 234 30.98 -29.22 -5.07
C THR A 234 29.97 -30.29 -4.66
N LYS A 235 29.06 -30.68 -5.57
CA LYS A 235 28.09 -31.79 -5.48
C LYS A 235 28.78 -33.13 -5.69
N ALA A 236 28.03 -34.24 -5.57
CA ALA A 236 28.52 -35.63 -5.67
C ALA A 236 29.61 -35.86 -6.74
N ASP A 237 29.39 -35.32 -7.94
CA ASP A 237 30.27 -35.36 -9.12
C ASP A 237 31.68 -34.77 -8.94
N GLY A 238 31.88 -33.90 -7.94
CA GLY A 238 33.16 -33.24 -7.72
C GLY A 238 33.41 -32.00 -8.57
N THR A 239 32.49 -31.62 -9.44
CA THR A 239 32.65 -30.52 -10.42
C THR A 239 31.57 -29.46 -10.33
N THR A 240 30.33 -29.82 -9.98
CA THR A 240 29.21 -28.87 -9.92
C THR A 240 29.17 -28.15 -8.56
N PRO A 241 29.20 -26.82 -8.50
CA PRO A 241 29.08 -26.09 -7.24
C PRO A 241 27.75 -26.35 -6.50
N VAL A 242 27.79 -26.27 -5.17
CA VAL A 242 26.59 -26.35 -4.33
C VAL A 242 26.03 -24.95 -4.14
N GLU A 243 24.83 -24.72 -4.68
CA GLU A 243 24.04 -23.52 -4.41
C GLU A 243 23.57 -23.50 -2.95
N PHE A 244 23.41 -22.30 -2.42
CA PHE A 244 23.05 -22.09 -1.01
C PHE A 244 21.61 -22.54 -0.73
N SER A 245 20.72 -22.43 -1.71
CA SER A 245 19.36 -23.01 -1.66
C SER A 245 19.37 -24.53 -1.58
N ASP A 246 20.34 -25.19 -2.23
CA ASP A 246 20.49 -26.65 -2.29
C ASP A 246 21.22 -27.25 -1.08
N MET A 247 21.60 -26.43 -0.09
CA MET A 247 22.45 -26.83 1.02
C MET A 247 21.87 -28.02 1.82
N ALA A 248 20.56 -28.03 2.08
CA ALA A 248 19.92 -29.08 2.88
C ALA A 248 20.09 -30.48 2.25
N SER A 249 19.98 -30.57 0.92
CA SER A 249 20.18 -31.81 0.18
C SER A 249 21.65 -32.27 0.13
N ASN A 250 22.59 -31.36 0.43
CA ASN A 250 24.03 -31.60 0.39
C ASN A 250 24.70 -31.58 1.79
N LEU A 251 23.92 -31.60 2.88
CA LEU A 251 24.42 -31.41 4.25
C LEU A 251 25.52 -32.40 4.65
N LYS A 252 25.34 -33.71 4.37
CA LYS A 252 26.36 -34.74 4.66
C LYS A 252 27.71 -34.44 3.98
N ARG A 253 27.67 -33.81 2.81
CA ARG A 253 28.87 -33.45 2.06
C ARG A 253 29.52 -32.19 2.62
N LEU A 254 28.73 -31.21 3.03
CA LEU A 254 29.18 -30.05 3.78
C LEU A 254 29.81 -30.46 5.11
N GLU A 255 29.28 -31.48 5.78
CA GLU A 255 29.87 -32.03 7.00
C GLU A 255 31.26 -32.62 6.78
N LYS A 256 31.42 -33.38 5.70
CA LYS A 256 32.72 -33.97 5.33
C LYS A 256 33.71 -32.93 4.81
N ALA A 257 33.26 -32.01 3.96
CA ALA A 257 34.12 -31.01 3.30
C ALA A 257 34.46 -29.83 4.21
N GLY A 258 33.55 -29.47 5.12
CA GLY A 258 33.67 -28.34 6.03
C GLY A 258 34.38 -28.66 7.34
N ALA A 259 34.67 -29.93 7.68
CA ALA A 259 35.32 -30.31 8.94
C ALA A 259 36.63 -29.52 9.18
N GLY A 260 36.69 -28.77 10.30
CA GLY A 260 37.83 -27.90 10.63
C GLY A 260 38.07 -26.69 9.72
N GLN A 261 37.16 -26.39 8.78
CA GLN A 261 37.28 -25.29 7.83
C GLN A 261 36.26 -24.18 8.11
N GLN A 262 36.62 -22.95 7.72
CA GLN A 262 35.72 -21.81 7.70
C GLN A 262 34.80 -21.89 6.47
N LEU A 263 33.53 -21.55 6.67
CA LEU A 263 32.50 -21.54 5.63
C LEU A 263 32.09 -20.10 5.28
N GLY A 264 31.63 -19.94 4.04
CA GLY A 264 31.16 -18.69 3.48
C GLY A 264 30.18 -18.94 2.36
N ILE A 265 29.64 -17.85 1.82
CA ILE A 265 28.90 -17.85 0.55
C ILE A 265 29.58 -16.89 -0.43
N ARG A 266 29.58 -17.25 -1.71
CA ARG A 266 29.94 -16.36 -2.82
C ARG A 266 28.67 -15.98 -3.55
N LEU A 267 28.32 -14.70 -3.47
CA LEU A 267 27.27 -14.10 -4.29
C LEU A 267 27.90 -13.60 -5.58
N THR A 268 27.37 -14.04 -6.71
CA THR A 268 27.83 -13.63 -8.03
C THR A 268 26.75 -12.80 -8.70
N PHE A 269 27.12 -11.59 -9.11
CA PHE A 269 26.25 -10.63 -9.80
C PHE A 269 26.77 -10.46 -11.23
N ASP A 270 25.96 -10.82 -12.21
CA ASP A 270 26.18 -10.38 -13.60
C ASP A 270 25.77 -8.91 -13.71
N MET A 271 26.66 -8.07 -14.23
CA MET A 271 26.37 -6.64 -14.34
C MET A 271 25.24 -6.41 -15.34
N ASN A 272 25.08 -7.21 -16.40
CA ASN A 272 24.00 -7.07 -17.38
C ASN A 272 22.62 -7.39 -16.78
N ASP A 273 22.53 -8.41 -15.91
CA ASP A 273 21.29 -8.75 -15.20
C ASP A 273 20.87 -7.63 -14.23
N ASN A 274 21.84 -6.83 -13.79
CA ASN A 274 21.64 -5.67 -12.92
C ASN A 274 21.70 -4.34 -13.71
N ASP A 275 21.79 -4.40 -15.05
CA ASP A 275 21.83 -3.26 -15.99
C ASP A 275 20.46 -2.99 -16.63
N SER A 276 19.47 -3.85 -16.40
CA SER A 276 18.11 -3.65 -16.92
C SER A 276 17.55 -2.33 -16.41
N GLY A 277 17.36 -1.38 -17.33
CA GLY A 277 16.84 -0.04 -17.07
C GLY A 277 15.63 -0.07 -16.15
N SER A 278 15.58 0.84 -15.18
CA SER A 278 14.43 1.01 -14.29
C SER A 278 14.07 -0.26 -13.48
N GLY A 279 15.06 -1.05 -13.07
CA GLY A 279 14.88 -2.21 -12.19
C GLY A 279 14.69 -1.86 -10.71
N GLY A 280 13.45 -1.56 -10.33
CA GLY A 280 12.82 -2.19 -9.16
C GLY A 280 13.47 -2.01 -7.79
N ASN A 281 13.67 -0.76 -7.36
CA ASN A 281 13.53 -0.46 -5.95
C ASN A 281 13.01 0.96 -5.76
N ALA A 282 11.96 1.08 -4.95
CA ALA A 282 11.21 2.29 -4.74
C ALA A 282 11.99 3.33 -3.91
N GLY A 283 13.02 3.89 -4.52
CA GLY A 283 13.68 5.12 -4.12
C GLY A 283 13.64 6.07 -5.30
N ASN A 284 12.80 7.10 -5.20
CA ASN A 284 12.87 8.34 -5.96
C ASN A 284 12.82 8.12 -7.48
N MET A 285 11.66 7.71 -7.98
CA MET A 285 11.37 7.89 -9.41
C MET A 285 11.14 9.39 -9.63
N CYS A 286 12.12 10.04 -10.24
CA CYS A 286 12.13 11.47 -10.47
C CYS A 286 11.84 11.78 -11.94
N TRP A 287 10.85 12.63 -12.21
CA TRP A 287 10.65 13.23 -13.52
C TRP A 287 11.35 14.58 -13.56
N ASN A 288 12.20 14.75 -14.57
CA ASN A 288 12.77 16.03 -14.94
C ASN A 288 12.35 16.34 -16.38
N SER A 289 11.84 17.54 -16.60
CA SER A 289 11.53 18.06 -17.94
C SER A 289 12.70 18.95 -18.34
N THR A 290 13.30 18.73 -19.50
CA THR A 290 14.42 19.55 -20.00
C THR A 290 14.06 21.05 -20.12
N GLU A 291 12.77 21.39 -20.10
CA GLU A 291 12.25 22.76 -20.18
C GLU A 291 11.82 23.33 -18.81
N SER A 292 11.53 22.47 -17.83
CA SER A 292 11.03 22.87 -16.51
C SER A 292 12.12 22.58 -15.51
N LYS A 293 12.77 23.59 -14.93
CA LYS A 293 13.85 23.49 -13.93
C LYS A 293 13.39 22.87 -12.58
N VAL A 294 12.43 21.97 -12.62
CA VAL A 294 11.68 21.38 -11.52
C VAL A 294 11.80 19.88 -11.63
N GLU A 295 12.21 19.25 -10.54
CA GLU A 295 12.32 17.81 -10.40
C GLU A 295 11.22 17.30 -9.47
N LEU A 296 10.46 16.29 -9.93
CA LEU A 296 9.36 15.68 -9.18
C LEU A 296 9.71 14.24 -8.83
N CYS A 297 9.90 13.92 -7.55
CA CYS A 297 10.36 12.61 -7.08
C CYS A 297 9.32 11.87 -6.22
N TYR A 298 9.17 10.57 -6.45
CA TYR A 298 8.48 9.65 -5.53
C TYR A 298 9.41 9.19 -4.40
N ASP A 299 9.30 9.79 -3.23
CA ASP A 299 10.08 9.43 -2.05
C ASP A 299 9.32 8.40 -1.21
N GLN A 300 10.04 7.39 -0.71
CA GLN A 300 9.53 6.52 0.35
C GLN A 300 10.08 7.00 1.69
N GLU A 301 9.22 7.58 2.51
CA GLU A 301 9.59 8.08 3.84
C GLU A 301 9.20 7.07 4.92
N PRO A 302 9.89 7.02 6.08
CA PRO A 302 9.47 6.19 7.21
C PRO A 302 8.06 6.56 7.67
N GLY A 303 7.16 5.58 7.70
CA GLY A 303 5.77 5.71 8.11
C GLY A 303 5.46 4.98 9.41
N THR A 304 4.42 5.43 10.12
CA THR A 304 3.78 4.67 11.19
C THR A 304 2.34 4.39 10.80
N GLY A 305 2.14 3.54 9.80
CA GLY A 305 0.81 3.07 9.43
C GLY A 305 0.19 2.25 10.56
N VAL A 306 -1.14 2.32 10.70
CA VAL A 306 -1.91 1.64 11.78
C VAL A 306 -1.80 0.11 11.69
N HIS A 307 -1.35 -0.43 10.55
CA HIS A 307 -1.14 -1.86 10.34
C HIS A 307 0.35 -2.24 10.21
N GLY A 308 1.26 -1.35 10.61
CA GLY A 308 2.70 -1.60 10.53
C GLY A 308 3.29 -1.33 9.15
N GLU A 309 2.64 -0.49 8.33
CA GLU A 309 3.27 0.02 7.12
C GLU A 309 4.42 0.96 7.50
N ASP A 310 5.66 0.46 7.31
CA ASP A 310 6.90 1.16 7.64
C ASP A 310 7.23 2.32 6.68
N ARG A 311 6.40 2.56 5.66
CA ARG A 311 6.69 3.52 4.57
C ARG A 311 5.47 4.35 4.18
N ILE A 312 5.68 5.65 4.01
CA ILE A 312 4.76 6.61 3.38
C ILE A 312 5.30 6.90 1.98
N LEU A 313 4.41 6.96 0.99
CA LEU A 313 4.75 7.50 -0.33
C LEU A 313 4.58 9.02 -0.31
N ALA A 314 5.66 9.77 -0.49
CA ALA A 314 5.67 11.21 -0.62
C ALA A 314 6.00 11.62 -2.06
N LEU A 315 5.38 12.69 -2.55
CA LEU A 315 5.72 13.30 -3.83
C LEU A 315 6.39 14.64 -3.55
N ASN A 316 7.72 14.67 -3.67
CA ASN A 316 8.53 15.83 -3.36
C ASN A 316 8.88 16.57 -4.65
N MET A 317 8.69 17.88 -4.65
CA MET A 317 9.09 18.78 -5.73
C MET A 317 10.30 19.59 -5.28
N THR A 318 11.32 19.65 -6.13
CA THR A 318 12.53 20.43 -5.89
C THR A 318 12.72 21.41 -7.05
N ASP A 319 12.89 22.69 -6.74
CA ASP A 319 13.29 23.72 -7.70
C ASP A 319 14.82 23.74 -7.79
N GLN A 320 15.37 23.50 -8.98
CA GLN A 320 16.82 23.43 -9.18
C GLN A 320 17.51 24.79 -9.09
N GLU A 321 16.78 25.91 -9.08
CA GLU A 321 17.36 27.26 -8.92
C GLU A 321 17.38 27.75 -7.46
N ASP A 322 16.70 27.05 -6.54
CA ASP A 322 16.76 27.40 -5.12
C ASP A 322 18.05 26.87 -4.48
N GLN A 323 18.98 27.79 -4.19
CA GLN A 323 20.27 27.48 -3.56
C GLN A 323 20.15 26.89 -2.14
N ARG A 324 18.95 26.91 -1.54
CA ARG A 324 18.68 26.27 -0.24
C ARG A 324 18.34 24.79 -0.34
N GLY A 325 17.93 24.30 -1.50
CA GLY A 325 17.48 22.92 -1.69
C GLY A 325 16.20 22.58 -0.90
N ASP A 326 15.35 23.59 -0.66
CA ASP A 326 14.12 23.40 0.12
C ASP A 326 13.14 22.50 -0.67
N ARG A 327 12.77 21.37 -0.06
CA ARG A 327 11.76 20.46 -0.62
C ARG A 327 10.36 21.02 -0.35
N VAL A 328 9.55 21.11 -1.39
CA VAL A 328 8.14 21.52 -1.28
C VAL A 328 7.23 20.38 -1.76
N ALA A 329 6.03 20.29 -1.20
CA ALA A 329 5.06 19.28 -1.62
C ALA A 329 4.68 19.49 -3.11
N GLY A 330 4.91 18.47 -3.94
CA GLY A 330 4.48 18.48 -5.33
C GLY A 330 2.97 18.22 -5.46
N THR A 331 2.37 18.60 -6.59
CA THR A 331 0.97 18.25 -6.90
C THR A 331 0.91 17.12 -7.93
N LEU A 332 0.38 15.96 -7.53
CA LEU A 332 0.03 14.88 -8.46
C LEU A 332 -1.41 15.05 -8.94
N LYS A 333 -1.60 15.20 -10.26
CA LYS A 333 -2.93 15.18 -10.88
C LYS A 333 -3.27 13.75 -11.33
N ALA A 334 -4.03 13.04 -10.51
CA ALA A 334 -4.48 11.67 -10.80
C ALA A 334 -5.89 11.41 -10.26
N ASN A 335 -6.58 10.42 -10.84
CA ASN A 335 -7.78 9.86 -10.22
C ASN A 335 -7.34 8.94 -9.09
N LEU A 336 -7.66 9.30 -7.85
CA LEU A 336 -7.30 8.52 -6.67
C LEU A 336 -8.46 7.62 -6.24
N VAL A 337 -8.17 6.34 -6.06
CA VAL A 337 -9.06 5.38 -5.37
C VAL A 337 -8.32 4.90 -4.13
N MET A 338 -8.97 5.01 -2.98
CA MET A 338 -8.41 4.71 -1.67
C MET A 338 -9.13 3.49 -1.08
N GLU A 339 -8.37 2.60 -0.44
CA GLU A 339 -8.93 1.55 0.40
C GLU A 339 -9.28 2.13 1.78
N ASN A 340 -10.54 2.03 2.17
CA ASN A 340 -11.01 2.40 3.49
C ASN A 340 -10.86 1.21 4.45
N THR A 341 -9.70 1.11 5.10
CA THR A 341 -9.36 -0.01 6.00
C THR A 341 -10.25 -0.12 7.23
N SER A 342 -11.05 0.90 7.54
CA SER A 342 -12.07 0.84 8.60
C SER A 342 -13.32 0.06 8.21
N ARG A 343 -13.49 -0.29 6.92
CA ARG A 343 -14.68 -0.95 6.40
C ARG A 343 -14.33 -2.22 5.60
N PRO A 344 -14.22 -3.37 6.28
CA PRO A 344 -14.10 -4.66 5.63
C PRO A 344 -15.40 -5.02 4.90
N VAL A 345 -15.31 -5.39 3.62
CA VAL A 345 -16.47 -5.64 2.76
C VAL A 345 -16.49 -7.08 2.26
N PHE A 346 -17.70 -7.56 2.03
CA PHE A 346 -18.02 -8.81 1.35
C PHE A 346 -18.33 -8.50 -0.11
N ILE A 347 -17.53 -9.07 -1.00
CA ILE A 347 -17.67 -8.97 -2.44
C ILE A 347 -18.49 -10.16 -2.97
N PHE A 348 -18.41 -11.30 -2.28
CA PHE A 348 -19.04 -12.54 -2.70
C PHE A 348 -20.23 -12.93 -1.81
N LYS A 349 -21.19 -13.65 -2.38
CA LYS A 349 -22.27 -14.29 -1.63
C LYS A 349 -21.70 -15.39 -0.73
N ARG A 350 -22.31 -15.53 0.45
CA ARG A 350 -21.90 -16.49 1.48
C ARG A 350 -23.08 -17.38 1.89
N ARG A 351 -22.78 -18.61 2.27
CA ARG A 351 -23.74 -19.58 2.83
C ARG A 351 -23.84 -19.42 4.34
N TYR A 352 -24.89 -19.99 4.93
CA TYR A 352 -25.00 -20.10 6.37
C TYR A 352 -23.72 -20.74 6.93
N GLY A 353 -23.11 -20.09 7.93
CA GLY A 353 -21.83 -20.47 8.51
C GLY A 353 -20.61 -19.73 7.93
N GLY A 354 -20.75 -18.98 6.83
CA GLY A 354 -19.70 -18.11 6.30
C GLY A 354 -18.92 -18.63 5.08
N ASP A 355 -19.25 -19.80 4.55
CA ASP A 355 -18.56 -20.35 3.38
C ASP A 355 -18.96 -19.63 2.08
N LEU A 356 -18.05 -19.55 1.12
CA LEU A 356 -18.31 -18.95 -0.19
C LEU A 356 -19.43 -19.69 -0.93
N TRP A 357 -20.35 -18.92 -1.51
CA TRP A 357 -21.34 -19.45 -2.43
C TRP A 357 -20.72 -19.57 -3.82
N LEU A 358 -20.45 -20.79 -4.25
CA LEU A 358 -19.87 -21.07 -5.57
C LEU A 358 -20.95 -21.32 -6.62
N ALA A 359 -20.76 -20.75 -7.80
CA ALA A 359 -21.52 -21.04 -9.00
C ALA A 359 -21.13 -22.42 -9.58
N ALA A 360 -21.84 -22.85 -10.63
CA ALA A 360 -21.63 -24.16 -11.27
C ALA A 360 -20.22 -24.33 -11.89
N ASP A 361 -19.55 -23.24 -12.22
CA ASP A 361 -18.18 -23.20 -12.74
C ASP A 361 -17.11 -23.23 -11.64
N GLY A 362 -17.51 -23.24 -10.37
CA GLY A 362 -16.63 -23.25 -9.21
C GLY A 362 -16.09 -21.87 -8.80
N ASN A 363 -16.54 -20.78 -9.44
CA ASN A 363 -16.22 -19.42 -9.04
C ASN A 363 -17.23 -18.89 -8.02
N PRO A 364 -16.81 -18.01 -7.08
CA PRO A 364 -17.73 -17.41 -6.12
C PRO A 364 -18.70 -16.43 -6.81
N GLU A 365 -19.97 -16.50 -6.45
CA GLU A 365 -20.99 -15.56 -6.94
C GLU A 365 -20.82 -14.17 -6.30
N ARG A 366 -21.02 -13.11 -7.08
CA ARG A 366 -20.94 -11.73 -6.60
C ARG A 366 -22.13 -11.38 -5.72
N PHE A 367 -21.88 -10.59 -4.68
CA PHE A 367 -22.94 -10.02 -3.85
C PHE A 367 -23.81 -9.08 -4.68
N THR A 368 -25.13 -9.17 -4.49
CA THR A 368 -26.11 -8.33 -5.16
C THR A 368 -27.08 -7.71 -4.16
N TYR A 369 -27.43 -6.45 -4.41
CA TYR A 369 -28.51 -5.73 -3.76
C TYR A 369 -29.77 -5.83 -4.60
N THR A 370 -30.93 -5.98 -3.96
CA THR A 370 -32.23 -5.87 -4.64
C THR A 370 -32.71 -4.43 -4.55
N ASN A 371 -32.95 -3.78 -5.70
CA ASN A 371 -33.51 -2.44 -5.73
C ASN A 371 -35.04 -2.45 -5.55
N ASN A 372 -35.66 -1.27 -5.53
CA ASN A 372 -37.11 -1.12 -5.36
C ASN A 372 -37.95 -1.79 -6.48
N ASN A 373 -37.34 -2.09 -7.63
CA ASN A 373 -37.97 -2.75 -8.78
C ASN A 373 -37.76 -4.28 -8.77
N ASN A 374 -37.21 -4.85 -7.69
CA ASN A 374 -36.80 -6.25 -7.57
C ASN A 374 -35.67 -6.67 -8.54
N GLU A 375 -34.87 -5.72 -9.04
CA GLU A 375 -33.72 -6.01 -9.89
C GLU A 375 -32.47 -6.20 -9.03
N GLU A 376 -31.61 -7.13 -9.43
CA GLU A 376 -30.32 -7.36 -8.76
C GLU A 376 -29.23 -6.42 -9.30
N ILE A 377 -28.55 -5.75 -8.37
CA ILE A 377 -27.46 -4.83 -8.63
C ILE A 377 -26.21 -5.35 -7.93
N GLU A 378 -25.15 -5.62 -8.68
CA GLU A 378 -23.87 -6.01 -8.08
C GLU A 378 -23.33 -4.91 -7.18
N GLY A 379 -22.84 -5.25 -5.99
CA GLY A 379 -22.23 -4.27 -5.11
C GLY A 379 -21.41 -4.96 -4.05
N GLU A 380 -20.90 -4.19 -3.11
CA GLU A 380 -20.14 -4.72 -1.97
C GLU A 380 -20.86 -4.41 -0.68
N PHE A 381 -20.90 -5.40 0.21
CA PHE A 381 -21.62 -5.32 1.46
C PHE A 381 -20.69 -5.10 2.64
N TYR A 382 -21.03 -4.14 3.50
CA TYR A 382 -20.36 -3.90 4.77
C TYR A 382 -21.28 -4.31 5.91
N LEU A 383 -20.76 -5.11 6.84
CA LEU A 383 -21.46 -5.53 8.04
C LEU A 383 -21.24 -4.51 9.16
N ASP A 384 -22.34 -4.04 9.76
CA ASP A 384 -22.34 -3.12 10.91
C ASP A 384 -23.34 -3.55 11.98
N ASP A 385 -23.39 -2.81 13.09
CA ASP A 385 -24.32 -3.08 14.19
C ASP A 385 -25.80 -3.00 13.75
N ASN A 386 -26.11 -2.20 12.73
CA ASN A 386 -27.47 -2.00 12.23
C ASN A 386 -27.93 -3.08 11.24
N THR A 387 -26.99 -3.73 10.56
CA THR A 387 -27.24 -4.72 9.51
C THR A 387 -27.02 -6.14 10.02
N SER A 388 -26.10 -6.35 10.95
CA SER A 388 -25.74 -7.68 11.47
C SER A 388 -26.92 -8.48 12.01
N SER A 389 -27.83 -7.81 12.72
CA SER A 389 -29.00 -8.42 13.37
C SER A 389 -30.26 -8.44 12.49
N ARG A 390 -30.19 -7.93 11.26
CA ARG A 390 -31.35 -7.93 10.36
C ARG A 390 -31.64 -9.34 9.86
N PRO A 391 -32.92 -9.70 9.66
CA PRO A 391 -33.26 -10.91 8.92
C PRO A 391 -32.72 -10.79 7.49
N TRP A 392 -31.97 -11.78 7.03
CA TRP A 392 -31.47 -11.81 5.66
C TRP A 392 -32.62 -12.17 4.69
N ASN A 393 -32.97 -11.28 3.75
CA ASN A 393 -34.13 -11.51 2.86
C ASN A 393 -33.80 -11.82 1.39
N GLY A 394 -32.55 -12.12 1.05
CA GLY A 394 -32.15 -12.40 -0.34
C GLY A 394 -32.53 -13.78 -0.90
N TYR A 395 -33.82 -14.17 -0.85
CA TYR A 395 -34.47 -15.37 -1.46
C TYR A 395 -34.81 -16.61 -0.60
N SER A 396 -35.16 -16.42 0.68
CA SER A 396 -35.75 -17.39 1.62
C SER A 396 -34.77 -18.35 2.32
N ILE A 397 -34.70 -18.22 3.66
CA ILE A 397 -34.19 -19.26 4.56
C ILE A 397 -35.09 -19.30 5.82
N ARG A 398 -35.18 -20.48 6.43
CA ARG A 398 -36.11 -20.84 7.51
C ARG A 398 -35.78 -20.10 8.82
N GLY A 399 -36.73 -19.35 9.37
CA GLY A 399 -36.73 -19.01 10.81
C GLY A 399 -36.00 -17.72 11.21
N TRP A 400 -35.19 -17.78 12.28
CA TRP A 400 -34.65 -16.66 13.07
C TRP A 400 -33.21 -16.22 12.68
N ASP A 401 -32.70 -16.64 11.52
CA ASP A 401 -31.32 -16.36 11.10
C ASP A 401 -31.09 -14.86 10.80
N THR A 402 -29.86 -14.40 11.05
CA THR A 402 -29.42 -13.02 10.87
C THR A 402 -28.33 -12.89 9.79
N ILE A 403 -28.10 -11.69 9.26
CA ILE A 403 -27.05 -11.44 8.25
C ILE A 403 -25.68 -11.94 8.73
N SER A 404 -25.37 -11.75 10.02
CA SER A 404 -24.10 -12.15 10.60
C SER A 404 -23.83 -13.68 10.57
N ASP A 405 -24.87 -14.50 10.48
CA ASP A 405 -24.75 -15.96 10.36
C ASP A 405 -24.24 -16.39 8.98
N TYR A 406 -24.42 -15.54 7.96
CA TYR A 406 -23.95 -15.75 6.59
C TYR A 406 -22.65 -14.99 6.32
N TYR A 407 -22.51 -13.80 6.88
CA TYR A 407 -21.40 -12.88 6.64
C TYR A 407 -20.63 -12.62 7.95
N PRO A 408 -19.87 -13.59 8.47
CA PRO A 408 -19.14 -13.40 9.70
C PRO A 408 -17.99 -12.41 9.48
N SER A 409 -17.80 -11.47 10.41
CA SER A 409 -16.84 -10.36 10.29
C SER A 409 -15.39 -10.77 9.99
N ARG A 410 -15.00 -11.99 10.38
CA ARG A 410 -13.67 -12.57 10.10
C ARG A 410 -13.46 -12.98 8.64
N ALA A 411 -14.53 -13.17 7.87
CA ALA A 411 -14.49 -13.72 6.52
C ALA A 411 -14.72 -12.66 5.43
N TYR A 412 -14.37 -11.41 5.68
CA TYR A 412 -14.45 -10.35 4.66
C TYR A 412 -13.49 -10.61 3.50
N ASP A 413 -13.78 -10.05 2.33
CA ASP A 413 -13.03 -10.31 1.10
C ASP A 413 -11.98 -9.22 0.82
N ALA A 414 -12.33 -7.96 1.08
CA ALA A 414 -11.47 -6.79 0.87
C ALA A 414 -11.88 -5.62 1.77
N PHE A 415 -11.32 -4.43 1.53
CA PHE A 415 -11.78 -3.17 2.12
C PHE A 415 -12.56 -2.33 1.10
N GLU A 416 -13.53 -1.55 1.55
CA GLU A 416 -14.31 -0.62 0.71
C GLU A 416 -13.36 0.28 -0.10
N LEU A 417 -13.62 0.47 -1.40
CA LEU A 417 -12.90 1.47 -2.19
C LEU A 417 -13.70 2.76 -2.26
N VAL A 418 -13.02 3.89 -2.05
CA VAL A 418 -13.62 5.23 -2.11
C VAL A 418 -12.76 6.21 -2.91
N THR A 419 -13.39 7.19 -3.54
CA THR A 419 -12.66 8.35 -4.11
C THR A 419 -12.66 9.51 -3.13
N PRO A 420 -11.71 10.47 -3.25
CA PRO A 420 -11.82 11.75 -2.57
C PRO A 420 -13.18 12.41 -2.82
N SER A 421 -13.73 13.05 -1.79
CA SER A 421 -15.01 13.72 -1.88
C SER A 421 -14.88 15.14 -2.43
N VAL A 422 -15.81 15.56 -3.28
CA VAL A 422 -16.00 16.95 -3.69
C VAL A 422 -17.17 17.54 -2.90
N SER A 423 -17.02 18.77 -2.42
CA SER A 423 -18.07 19.47 -1.68
C SER A 423 -18.47 20.78 -2.36
N GLU A 424 -19.75 21.08 -2.40
CA GLU A 424 -20.30 22.34 -2.90
C GLU A 424 -21.40 22.88 -1.98
N TYR A 425 -21.49 24.20 -1.87
CA TYR A 425 -22.57 24.87 -1.15
C TYR A 425 -23.76 25.08 -2.09
N SER A 426 -24.97 24.76 -1.64
CA SER A 426 -26.19 24.91 -2.43
C SER A 426 -27.35 25.44 -1.58
N GLY A 427 -28.16 26.33 -2.17
CA GLY A 427 -29.37 26.87 -1.55
C GLY A 427 -30.43 27.13 -2.62
N THR A 428 -31.70 27.16 -2.21
CA THR A 428 -32.91 27.19 -3.05
C THR A 428 -33.24 28.57 -3.58
N GLU A 429 -33.50 28.64 -4.90
CA GLU A 429 -33.79 29.88 -5.62
C GLU A 429 -35.28 30.15 -5.83
N TYR A 430 -36.16 29.18 -5.57
CA TYR A 430 -37.56 29.26 -6.00
C TYR A 430 -38.59 29.22 -4.87
N SER A 431 -39.82 29.60 -5.22
CA SER A 431 -40.92 29.93 -4.32
C SER A 431 -41.25 28.85 -3.30
N ILE A 432 -41.68 29.31 -2.13
CA ILE A 432 -42.25 28.52 -1.03
C ILE A 432 -43.43 27.67 -1.55
N ASN A 433 -43.31 26.34 -1.45
CA ASN A 433 -44.45 25.45 -1.66
C ASN A 433 -45.03 25.04 -0.29
N ASP A 434 -46.12 25.70 0.11
CA ASP A 434 -46.81 25.37 1.35
C ASP A 434 -47.70 24.13 1.13
N ILE A 435 -47.38 23.06 1.85
CA ILE A 435 -48.10 21.77 1.82
C ILE A 435 -48.96 21.57 3.08
N THR A 436 -49.15 22.62 3.88
CA THR A 436 -49.98 22.60 5.09
C THR A 436 -51.40 22.16 4.76
N GLY A 437 -51.87 21.10 5.43
CA GLY A 437 -53.20 20.54 5.25
C GLY A 437 -53.33 19.47 4.16
N LYS A 438 -52.27 19.15 3.41
CA LYS A 438 -52.29 18.00 2.48
C LYS A 438 -52.15 16.68 3.26
N GLN A 439 -53.27 16.03 3.56
CA GLN A 439 -53.30 14.83 4.43
C GLN A 439 -52.55 13.60 3.87
N ASN A 440 -52.32 13.51 2.56
CA ASN A 440 -51.63 12.40 1.91
C ASN A 440 -50.49 12.90 0.99
N TYR A 441 -49.79 13.95 1.41
CA TYR A 441 -48.64 14.42 0.65
C TYR A 441 -47.52 13.36 0.68
N ILE A 442 -47.08 12.94 -0.50
CA ILE A 442 -45.94 12.05 -0.67
C ILE A 442 -44.79 12.92 -1.19
N ALA A 443 -43.69 12.96 -0.43
CA ALA A 443 -42.49 13.67 -0.82
C ALA A 443 -41.73 12.82 -1.86
N GLU A 444 -42.12 12.96 -3.13
CA GLU A 444 -41.48 12.32 -4.27
C GLU A 444 -40.98 13.38 -5.25
N TYR A 445 -39.82 13.12 -5.83
CA TYR A 445 -39.31 13.92 -6.93
C TYR A 445 -40.15 13.71 -8.20
N ASP A 446 -40.58 14.82 -8.81
CA ASP A 446 -41.31 14.84 -10.08
C ASP A 446 -40.66 15.86 -11.03
N ASP A 447 -39.99 15.38 -12.08
CA ASP A 447 -39.29 16.25 -13.02
C ASP A 447 -40.24 17.09 -13.90
N SER A 448 -41.50 16.67 -14.04
CA SER A 448 -42.52 17.38 -14.79
C SER A 448 -43.15 18.54 -14.00
N ASN A 449 -43.03 18.51 -12.67
CA ASN A 449 -43.53 19.54 -11.78
C ASN A 449 -42.47 20.60 -11.52
N LYS A 450 -42.76 21.84 -11.93
CA LYS A 450 -41.90 23.00 -11.69
C LYS A 450 -41.57 23.20 -10.20
N MET A 451 -42.43 22.85 -9.25
CA MET A 451 -42.21 23.11 -7.82
C MET A 451 -41.46 21.98 -7.10
N SER A 452 -41.40 20.77 -7.68
CA SER A 452 -40.74 19.61 -7.07
C SER A 452 -39.24 19.64 -7.30
N GLY A 453 -38.45 19.38 -6.26
CA GLY A 453 -37.02 19.06 -6.32
C GLY A 453 -36.17 19.97 -7.21
N TRP A 454 -36.13 21.27 -6.94
CA TRP A 454 -35.24 22.21 -7.64
C TRP A 454 -33.75 21.96 -7.39
N HIS A 455 -33.40 21.29 -6.30
CA HIS A 455 -32.02 20.94 -6.00
C HIS A 455 -31.65 19.66 -6.73
N ARG A 456 -31.16 19.88 -7.95
CA ARG A 456 -30.74 18.82 -8.86
C ARG A 456 -29.25 18.94 -9.06
N PHE A 457 -28.59 17.79 -9.17
CA PHE A 457 -27.17 17.74 -9.48
C PHE A 457 -26.90 16.65 -10.50
N ALA A 458 -25.91 16.90 -11.37
CA ALA A 458 -25.41 15.86 -12.25
C ALA A 458 -24.88 14.68 -11.43
N VAL A 459 -25.18 13.46 -11.89
CA VAL A 459 -24.56 12.25 -11.37
C VAL A 459 -23.13 12.17 -11.91
N GLN A 460 -22.17 12.07 -11.00
CA GLN A 460 -20.76 11.97 -11.33
C GLN A 460 -20.39 10.61 -11.93
N ALA A 461 -19.43 10.59 -12.87
CA ALA A 461 -18.83 9.37 -13.35
C ALA A 461 -17.88 8.78 -12.31
N CYS A 462 -17.91 7.45 -12.13
CA CYS A 462 -17.08 6.75 -11.16
C CYS A 462 -16.15 5.74 -11.85
N PRO A 463 -14.91 5.55 -11.33
CA PRO A 463 -13.97 4.61 -11.91
C PRO A 463 -14.35 3.16 -11.59
N ALA A 464 -13.74 2.23 -12.33
CA ALA A 464 -13.72 0.81 -11.99
C ALA A 464 -12.26 0.38 -11.78
N VAL A 465 -12.03 -0.48 -10.79
CA VAL A 465 -10.69 -0.95 -10.42
C VAL A 465 -10.64 -2.46 -10.58
N GLU A 466 -9.62 -2.95 -11.29
CA GLU A 466 -9.35 -4.37 -11.39
C GLU A 466 -8.46 -4.80 -10.21
N GLN A 467 -8.88 -5.84 -9.48
CA GLN A 467 -8.16 -6.33 -8.31
C GLN A 467 -8.19 -7.86 -8.27
N GLU A 468 -7.08 -8.43 -7.81
CA GLU A 468 -6.98 -9.85 -7.49
C GLU A 468 -7.33 -10.07 -6.02
N ILE A 469 -8.38 -10.85 -5.76
CA ILE A 469 -8.92 -11.09 -4.42
C ILE A 469 -8.56 -12.49 -3.97
N ILE A 470 -7.99 -12.60 -2.77
CA ILE A 470 -7.71 -13.88 -2.12
C ILE A 470 -9.02 -14.45 -1.59
N LEU A 471 -9.35 -15.68 -1.97
CA LEU A 471 -10.53 -16.37 -1.48
C LEU A 471 -10.32 -16.86 -0.05
N ARG A 472 -11.33 -16.64 0.81
CA ARG A 472 -11.29 -17.01 2.23
C ARG A 472 -12.44 -17.91 2.62
N ASP A 473 -12.15 -18.87 3.49
CA ASP A 473 -13.15 -19.75 4.09
C ASP A 473 -14.01 -19.02 5.14
N ALA A 474 -14.95 -19.75 5.77
CA ALA A 474 -15.76 -19.24 6.88
C ALA A 474 -14.95 -18.72 8.08
N ASN A 475 -13.70 -19.16 8.23
CA ASN A 475 -12.80 -18.77 9.31
C ASN A 475 -11.98 -17.53 9.01
N GLY A 476 -12.02 -17.03 7.78
CA GLY A 476 -11.16 -15.95 7.30
C GLY A 476 -9.78 -16.44 6.86
N GLU A 477 -9.54 -17.75 6.83
CA GLU A 477 -8.30 -18.34 6.35
C GLU A 477 -8.30 -18.41 4.83
N ALA A 478 -7.13 -18.22 4.21
CA ALA A 478 -7.01 -18.27 2.76
C ALA A 478 -7.24 -19.71 2.27
N ILE A 479 -8.13 -19.86 1.29
CA ILE A 479 -8.35 -21.14 0.62
C ILE A 479 -7.13 -21.45 -0.25
N LEU A 480 -6.60 -22.66 -0.15
CA LEU A 480 -5.45 -23.09 -0.93
C LEU A 480 -5.88 -23.87 -2.19
N ASP A 481 -5.12 -23.75 -3.27
CA ASP A 481 -5.24 -24.60 -4.46
C ASP A 481 -4.60 -25.99 -4.24
N ASN A 482 -4.63 -26.85 -5.26
CA ASN A 482 -4.10 -28.20 -5.18
C ASN A 482 -2.57 -28.22 -5.01
N GLU A 483 -1.90 -27.13 -5.38
CA GLU A 483 -0.47 -26.89 -5.29
C GLU A 483 -0.06 -26.24 -3.95
N GLY A 484 -1.02 -25.87 -3.10
CA GLY A 484 -0.81 -25.24 -1.80
C GLY A 484 -0.63 -23.72 -1.84
N ASN A 485 -0.86 -23.06 -2.98
CA ASN A 485 -0.87 -21.60 -3.10
C ASN A 485 -2.24 -21.02 -2.73
N LYS A 486 -2.28 -19.74 -2.37
CA LYS A 486 -3.54 -19.05 -2.08
C LYS A 486 -4.37 -18.92 -3.35
N LYS A 487 -5.59 -19.45 -3.34
CA LYS A 487 -6.53 -19.32 -4.44
C LYS A 487 -6.99 -17.87 -4.54
N THR A 488 -6.83 -17.29 -5.72
CA THR A 488 -7.26 -15.92 -6.02
C THR A 488 -8.32 -15.90 -7.12
N VAL A 489 -9.08 -14.81 -7.18
CA VAL A 489 -9.96 -14.51 -8.30
C VAL A 489 -9.76 -13.06 -8.72
N LYS A 490 -9.60 -12.85 -10.02
CA LYS A 490 -9.47 -11.53 -10.60
C LYS A 490 -10.85 -10.95 -10.87
N ILE A 491 -11.13 -9.77 -10.34
CA ILE A 491 -12.43 -9.11 -10.47
C ILE A 491 -12.29 -7.64 -10.83
N VAL A 492 -13.30 -7.11 -11.50
CA VAL A 492 -13.51 -5.66 -11.62
C VAL A 492 -14.46 -5.22 -10.50
N ARG A 493 -14.00 -4.26 -9.69
CA ARG A 493 -14.75 -3.60 -8.63
C ARG A 493 -15.25 -2.26 -9.16
N LYS A 494 -16.56 -2.17 -9.38
CA LYS A 494 -17.22 -0.95 -9.88
C LYS A 494 -17.50 -0.02 -8.69
N LEU A 495 -17.16 1.27 -8.82
CA LEU A 495 -17.57 2.26 -7.84
C LEU A 495 -18.86 2.94 -8.28
N TYR A 496 -19.77 3.13 -7.33
CA TYR A 496 -21.05 3.79 -7.48
C TYR A 496 -20.98 5.24 -7.02
N PRO A 497 -21.67 6.17 -7.72
CA PRO A 497 -21.75 7.55 -7.27
C PRO A 497 -22.54 7.62 -5.97
N ARG A 498 -22.06 8.45 -5.05
CA ARG A 498 -22.64 8.71 -3.73
C ARG A 498 -22.85 10.20 -3.55
N LEU A 499 -23.90 10.56 -2.83
CA LEU A 499 -24.19 11.93 -2.42
C LEU A 499 -24.73 11.93 -0.99
N SER A 500 -24.25 12.86 -0.18
CA SER A 500 -24.83 13.22 1.11
C SER A 500 -25.09 14.72 1.15
N ALA A 501 -26.19 15.12 1.78
CA ALA A 501 -26.55 16.51 1.98
C ALA A 501 -26.55 16.83 3.49
N SER A 502 -25.73 17.81 3.88
CA SER A 502 -25.65 18.29 5.27
C SER A 502 -26.20 19.70 5.35
N ILE A 503 -27.09 19.99 6.31
CA ILE A 503 -27.65 21.34 6.49
C ILE A 503 -26.52 22.32 6.84
N SER A 504 -26.42 23.41 6.09
CA SER A 504 -25.46 24.49 6.32
C SER A 504 -26.09 25.66 7.08
N SER A 505 -27.24 26.15 6.63
CA SER A 505 -28.01 27.20 7.30
C SER A 505 -29.50 26.89 7.18
N VAL A 506 -30.26 27.17 8.23
CA VAL A 506 -31.71 26.98 8.25
C VAL A 506 -32.35 28.00 9.19
N SER A 507 -33.52 28.51 8.82
CA SER A 507 -34.34 29.35 9.70
C SER A 507 -35.82 29.07 9.51
N ALA A 508 -36.59 29.12 10.59
CA ALA A 508 -38.04 29.15 10.51
C ALA A 508 -38.51 30.57 10.15
N TYR A 509 -38.33 30.93 8.88
CA TYR A 509 -38.54 32.29 8.38
C TYR A 509 -39.75 32.29 7.45
N ASN A 510 -40.83 32.92 7.88
CA ASN A 510 -42.01 33.17 7.06
C ASN A 510 -42.17 34.68 6.89
N ASP A 511 -41.87 35.20 5.71
CA ASP A 511 -42.08 36.63 5.46
C ASP A 511 -43.39 36.97 4.76
N GLY A 512 -44.19 35.96 4.42
CA GLY A 512 -45.47 36.09 3.73
C GLY A 512 -45.38 36.67 2.31
N THR A 513 -44.16 36.90 1.79
CA THR A 513 -43.92 37.61 0.53
C THR A 513 -43.34 36.73 -0.58
N GLY A 514 -43.12 35.45 -0.30
CA GLY A 514 -42.55 34.51 -1.27
C GLY A 514 -41.09 34.84 -1.61
N THR A 515 -40.32 35.34 -0.65
CA THR A 515 -38.92 35.74 -0.89
C THR A 515 -38.10 34.58 -1.40
N VAL A 516 -37.47 34.82 -2.55
CA VAL A 516 -36.59 33.89 -3.25
C VAL A 516 -35.13 34.11 -2.84
N ASP A 517 -34.30 33.11 -3.08
CA ASP A 517 -32.84 33.17 -2.99
C ASP A 517 -32.22 33.48 -1.61
N MET A 518 -32.88 33.20 -0.49
CA MET A 518 -32.37 33.67 0.81
C MET A 518 -30.99 33.10 1.16
N TYR A 519 -30.79 31.79 0.96
CA TYR A 519 -29.54 31.11 1.32
C TYR A 519 -28.75 30.58 0.12
N THR A 520 -28.91 31.16 -1.06
CA THR A 520 -28.16 30.74 -2.27
C THR A 520 -26.69 31.16 -2.23
N LYS A 521 -26.35 32.18 -1.44
CA LYS A 521 -24.98 32.68 -1.26
C LYS A 521 -24.54 32.57 0.19
N GLN A 522 -23.54 31.74 0.44
CA GLN A 522 -23.01 31.48 1.79
C GLN A 522 -22.58 32.75 2.53
N SER A 523 -21.97 33.72 1.82
CA SER A 523 -21.50 34.98 2.41
C SER A 523 -22.60 35.99 2.73
N GLU A 524 -23.83 35.78 2.23
CA GLU A 524 -24.95 36.73 2.37
C GLU A 524 -26.09 36.20 3.24
N THR A 525 -26.01 34.96 3.76
CA THR A 525 -27.13 34.29 4.48
C THR A 525 -27.73 35.16 5.58
N ARG A 526 -26.89 35.72 6.45
CA ARG A 526 -27.33 36.63 7.53
C ARG A 526 -27.82 37.99 7.03
N LYS A 527 -27.26 38.51 5.93
CA LYS A 527 -27.62 39.82 5.37
C LYS A 527 -29.00 39.80 4.71
N ARG A 528 -29.42 38.64 4.19
CA ARG A 528 -30.71 38.46 3.53
C ARG A 528 -31.87 38.27 4.52
N LEU A 529 -31.58 38.02 5.79
CA LEU A 529 -32.57 38.09 6.87
C LEU A 529 -32.93 39.54 7.14
N ARG A 530 -34.23 39.86 7.14
CA ARG A 530 -34.71 41.22 7.44
C ARG A 530 -34.94 41.36 8.94
N ASP A 531 -34.29 42.33 9.57
CA ASP A 531 -34.46 42.63 11.01
C ASP A 531 -35.91 42.97 11.40
N SER A 532 -36.73 43.40 10.44
CA SER A 532 -38.15 43.71 10.66
C SER A 532 -39.08 42.49 10.61
N LYS A 533 -38.55 41.29 10.33
CA LYS A 533 -39.31 40.04 10.22
C LYS A 533 -38.95 39.12 11.38
N LYS A 534 -39.98 38.48 11.95
CA LYS A 534 -39.78 37.55 13.06
C LYS A 534 -39.34 36.19 12.53
N LEU A 535 -38.42 35.58 13.28
CA LEU A 535 -38.15 34.16 13.18
C LEU A 535 -39.12 33.43 14.09
N ASP A 536 -39.74 32.39 13.56
CA ASP A 536 -40.71 31.56 14.26
C ASP A 536 -40.05 30.29 14.81
N MET A 537 -40.86 29.36 15.32
CA MET A 537 -40.36 28.14 15.93
C MET A 537 -40.11 27.06 14.88
N LEU A 538 -38.89 26.53 14.83
CA LEU A 538 -38.54 25.41 13.96
C LEU A 538 -39.09 24.10 14.56
N GLY A 539 -39.96 23.42 13.81
CA GLY A 539 -40.49 22.10 14.17
C GLY A 539 -39.60 20.93 13.73
N GLY A 540 -38.78 21.14 12.70
CA GLY A 540 -37.81 20.16 12.23
C GLY A 540 -37.53 20.28 10.74
N VAL A 541 -36.53 19.54 10.27
CA VAL A 541 -36.16 19.47 8.87
C VAL A 541 -35.97 18.01 8.49
N THR A 542 -36.59 17.59 7.39
CA THR A 542 -36.27 16.33 6.72
C THR A 542 -35.61 16.66 5.40
N VAL A 543 -34.47 16.01 5.11
CA VAL A 543 -33.76 16.12 3.83
C VAL A 543 -33.67 14.71 3.25
N GLN A 544 -34.02 14.57 1.99
CA GLN A 544 -33.99 13.30 1.26
C GLN A 544 -33.12 13.46 0.02
N VAL A 545 -32.33 12.43 -0.26
CA VAL A 545 -31.43 12.38 -1.42
C VAL A 545 -31.81 11.14 -2.23
N GLU A 546 -32.10 11.35 -3.51
CA GLU A 546 -32.57 10.29 -4.41
C GLU A 546 -31.88 10.37 -5.75
N LEU A 547 -31.82 9.23 -6.44
CA LEU A 547 -31.52 9.16 -7.87
C LEU A 547 -32.84 9.11 -8.63
N ALA A 548 -33.02 10.03 -9.57
CA ALA A 548 -34.24 10.09 -10.37
C ALA A 548 -33.91 10.21 -11.86
N GLU A 549 -34.79 9.66 -12.71
CA GLU A 549 -34.69 9.86 -14.15
C GLU A 549 -34.92 11.34 -14.50
N GLN A 550 -34.10 11.85 -15.40
CA GLN A 550 -34.24 13.19 -15.94
C GLN A 550 -35.14 13.17 -17.17
N ASP A 551 -36.12 14.06 -17.20
CA ASP A 551 -36.85 14.36 -18.42
C ASP A 551 -35.96 15.17 -19.36
N VAL A 552 -35.63 14.56 -20.51
CA VAL A 552 -34.81 15.16 -21.57
C VAL A 552 -35.64 15.80 -22.68
N SER A 553 -36.97 15.83 -22.56
CA SER A 553 -37.83 16.50 -23.51
C SER A 553 -37.60 18.01 -23.45
N GLN A 554 -37.20 18.61 -24.56
CA GLN A 554 -36.89 20.05 -24.61
C GLN A 554 -38.16 20.88 -24.39
N GLY A 555 -38.09 21.79 -23.42
CA GLY A 555 -39.09 22.82 -23.17
C GLY A 555 -38.90 24.03 -24.10
N ILE A 556 -39.31 25.20 -23.61
CA ILE A 556 -39.19 26.46 -24.38
C ILE A 556 -37.72 26.87 -24.58
N SER A 557 -36.83 26.47 -23.66
CA SER A 557 -35.39 26.72 -23.73
C SER A 557 -34.65 25.43 -24.06
N ALA A 558 -33.65 25.51 -24.94
CA ALA A 558 -32.94 24.34 -25.47
C ALA A 558 -32.27 23.47 -24.38
N ASP A 559 -31.85 24.09 -23.27
CA ASP A 559 -31.17 23.43 -22.16
C ASP A 559 -32.10 23.11 -20.98
N HIS A 560 -33.42 23.27 -21.13
CA HIS A 560 -34.38 23.03 -20.05
C HIS A 560 -35.53 22.15 -20.50
N ASN A 561 -36.08 21.36 -19.57
CA ASN A 561 -37.27 20.56 -19.84
C ASN A 561 -38.56 21.40 -19.80
N SER A 562 -39.72 20.77 -20.02
CA SER A 562 -41.01 21.46 -20.01
C SER A 562 -41.34 22.15 -18.67
N ALA A 563 -40.77 21.66 -17.56
CA ALA A 563 -40.90 22.24 -16.23
C ALA A 563 -39.92 23.40 -15.97
N SER A 564 -39.14 23.81 -16.98
CA SER A 564 -38.06 24.81 -16.87
C SER A 564 -36.92 24.38 -15.95
N LYS A 565 -36.63 23.07 -15.85
CA LYS A 565 -35.49 22.53 -15.11
C LYS A 565 -34.34 22.22 -16.07
N TYR A 566 -33.11 22.50 -15.65
CA TYR A 566 -31.91 22.32 -16.48
C TYR A 566 -31.70 20.86 -16.90
N ILE A 567 -31.44 20.58 -18.16
CA ILE A 567 -31.15 19.23 -18.67
C ILE A 567 -29.64 19.02 -18.59
N TYR A 568 -29.18 18.17 -17.67
CA TYR A 568 -27.77 17.79 -17.62
C TYR A 568 -27.41 16.94 -18.85
N PRO A 569 -26.49 17.40 -19.70
CA PRO A 569 -26.18 16.72 -20.95
C PRO A 569 -25.52 15.37 -20.67
N GLY A 570 -25.92 14.35 -21.44
CA GLY A 570 -25.34 13.01 -21.36
C GLY A 570 -25.76 12.16 -20.15
N GLY A 571 -26.53 12.70 -19.21
CA GLY A 571 -27.04 11.97 -18.04
C GLY A 571 -28.49 11.51 -18.20
N LYS A 572 -28.74 10.21 -18.00
CA LYS A 572 -30.10 9.67 -17.83
C LYS A 572 -30.69 10.01 -16.46
N TYR A 573 -29.84 10.01 -15.44
CA TYR A 573 -30.22 10.22 -14.05
C TYR A 573 -29.64 11.50 -13.48
N ILE A 574 -30.33 12.06 -12.50
CA ILE A 574 -29.87 13.19 -11.68
C ILE A 574 -29.91 12.79 -10.21
N TRP A 575 -29.14 13.49 -9.39
CA TRP A 575 -29.37 13.53 -7.96
C TRP A 575 -30.43 14.57 -7.65
N ALA A 576 -31.52 14.15 -7.01
CA ALA A 576 -32.53 15.05 -6.46
C ALA A 576 -32.32 15.16 -4.95
N VAL A 577 -32.22 16.39 -4.45
CA VAL A 577 -32.22 16.69 -3.02
C VAL A 577 -33.50 17.44 -2.71
N THR A 578 -34.33 16.86 -1.85
CA THR A 578 -35.60 17.49 -1.44
C THR A 578 -35.60 17.70 0.06
N ALA A 579 -36.35 18.69 0.51
CA ALA A 579 -36.52 18.91 1.94
C ALA A 579 -37.92 19.38 2.30
N VAL A 580 -38.34 19.01 3.51
CA VAL A 580 -39.55 19.52 4.14
C VAL A 580 -39.16 20.14 5.48
N ILE A 581 -39.57 21.39 5.68
CA ILE A 581 -39.41 22.11 6.95
C ILE A 581 -40.76 22.22 7.63
N GLY A 582 -40.83 21.70 8.84
CA GLY A 582 -41.91 21.97 9.77
C GLY A 582 -41.61 23.24 10.55
N MET A 583 -42.57 24.16 10.63
CA MET A 583 -42.45 25.35 11.47
C MET A 583 -43.78 25.69 12.13
N TYR A 584 -43.73 26.49 13.19
CA TYR A 584 -44.91 26.94 13.91
C TYR A 584 -44.90 28.47 13.96
N ASP A 585 -45.91 29.06 13.35
CA ASP A 585 -46.14 30.51 13.33
C ASP A 585 -46.80 30.91 14.65
N SER A 586 -46.06 31.69 15.44
CA SER A 586 -46.49 32.13 16.76
C SER A 586 -47.57 33.22 16.75
N GLU A 587 -47.74 33.95 15.64
CA GLU A 587 -48.75 34.99 15.50
C GLU A 587 -50.11 34.41 15.10
N THR A 588 -50.12 33.43 14.18
CA THR A 588 -51.36 32.76 13.74
C THR A 588 -51.72 31.55 14.59
N GLY A 589 -50.76 30.97 15.32
CA GLY A 589 -50.93 29.75 16.11
C GLY A 589 -51.03 28.48 15.26
N LEU A 590 -50.59 28.53 14.01
CA LEU A 590 -50.69 27.43 13.05
C LEU A 590 -49.31 26.79 12.78
N GLY A 591 -49.33 25.46 12.63
CA GLY A 591 -48.17 24.73 12.11
C GLY A 591 -48.16 24.76 10.58
N HIS A 592 -46.99 25.00 10.00
CA HIS A 592 -46.75 24.98 8.57
C HIS A 592 -45.78 23.88 8.18
N SER A 593 -46.02 23.25 7.03
CA SER A 593 -45.09 22.32 6.38
C SER A 593 -44.74 22.88 5.00
N ILE A 594 -43.45 23.13 4.78
CA ILE A 594 -42.98 23.81 3.58
C ILE A 594 -41.99 22.90 2.85
N GLU A 595 -42.29 22.62 1.59
CA GLU A 595 -41.43 21.85 0.70
C GLU A 595 -40.40 22.78 0.00
N ASN A 596 -39.14 22.34 -0.04
CA ASN A 596 -37.99 22.98 -0.69
C ASN A 596 -37.88 24.49 -0.43
N PRO A 597 -37.95 24.96 0.83
CA PRO A 597 -38.01 26.39 1.13
C PRO A 597 -36.71 27.14 0.77
N PRO A 598 -36.78 28.45 0.42
CA PRO A 598 -35.62 29.31 0.11
C PRO A 598 -34.67 29.60 1.29
N PHE A 599 -35.11 29.28 2.51
CA PHE A 599 -34.44 29.55 3.79
C PHE A 599 -33.79 28.29 4.40
N ILE A 600 -33.32 27.38 3.55
CA ILE A 600 -32.42 26.30 3.91
C ILE A 600 -31.31 26.18 2.86
N SER A 601 -30.10 25.85 3.31
CA SER A 601 -28.97 25.54 2.44
C SER A 601 -28.22 24.31 2.92
N TYR A 602 -27.44 23.74 2.03
CA TYR A 602 -26.75 22.47 2.19
C TYR A 602 -25.29 22.59 1.80
N VAL A 603 -24.46 21.80 2.48
CA VAL A 603 -23.20 21.32 1.92
C VAL A 603 -23.47 19.97 1.30
N ILE A 604 -23.32 19.90 -0.02
CA ILE A 604 -23.49 18.69 -0.82
C ILE A 604 -22.12 18.05 -0.98
N THR A 605 -21.99 16.81 -0.52
CA THR A 605 -20.74 16.03 -0.59
C THR A 605 -20.94 14.86 -1.54
N LYS A 606 -20.12 14.79 -2.59
CA LYS A 606 -20.16 13.74 -3.62
C LYS A 606 -18.86 12.95 -3.62
N TRP A 607 -18.95 11.64 -3.72
CA TRP A 607 -17.81 10.74 -3.88
C TRP A 607 -18.25 9.48 -4.63
N CYS A 608 -17.33 8.56 -4.89
CA CYS A 608 -17.63 7.25 -5.42
C CYS A 608 -17.25 6.18 -4.39
N SER A 609 -18.03 5.11 -4.26
CA SER A 609 -17.79 3.99 -3.34
C SER A 609 -18.19 2.67 -3.98
N THR A 610 -17.51 1.56 -3.68
CA THR A 610 -17.96 0.23 -4.10
C THR A 610 -19.28 -0.21 -3.47
N ILE A 611 -19.71 0.44 -2.40
CA ILE A 611 -21.03 0.25 -1.78
C ILE A 611 -22.02 1.21 -2.46
N PRO A 612 -23.07 0.72 -3.14
CA PRO A 612 -24.05 1.57 -3.81
C PRO A 612 -24.86 2.42 -2.82
N GLN A 613 -25.39 3.55 -3.31
CA GLN A 613 -26.37 4.33 -2.55
C GLN A 613 -27.69 3.54 -2.50
N SER A 614 -28.46 3.68 -1.43
CA SER A 614 -29.81 3.13 -1.41
C SER A 614 -30.65 3.74 -2.56
N GLY A 615 -31.41 2.91 -3.27
CA GLY A 615 -32.20 3.33 -4.43
C GLY A 615 -31.40 3.51 -5.74
N THR A 616 -30.12 3.10 -5.80
CA THR A 616 -29.36 3.10 -7.06
C THR A 616 -30.08 2.28 -8.16
N PRO A 617 -30.28 2.83 -9.37
CA PRO A 617 -30.80 2.09 -10.54
C PRO A 617 -29.77 1.09 -11.09
N GLN A 618 -30.26 -0.02 -11.66
CA GLN A 618 -29.39 -1.10 -12.17
C GLN A 618 -28.50 -0.65 -13.35
N ASP A 619 -29.02 0.22 -14.22
CA ASP A 619 -28.35 0.73 -15.41
C ASP A 619 -27.54 2.02 -15.16
N LEU A 620 -27.47 2.51 -13.91
CA LEU A 620 -26.85 3.79 -13.57
C LEU A 620 -25.43 3.91 -14.13
N LEU A 621 -24.56 2.94 -13.84
CA LEU A 621 -23.15 2.99 -14.26
C LEU A 621 -22.96 2.99 -15.79
N SER A 622 -23.90 2.36 -16.52
CA SER A 622 -23.86 2.31 -17.99
C SER A 622 -24.32 3.62 -18.63
N THR A 623 -25.04 4.46 -17.88
CA THR A 623 -25.65 5.70 -18.36
C THR A 623 -24.93 6.96 -17.87
N THR A 624 -23.97 6.81 -16.95
CA THR A 624 -23.16 7.90 -16.37
C THR A 624 -21.76 8.02 -16.99
N THR A 625 -21.52 7.42 -18.16
CA THR A 625 -20.23 7.52 -18.85
C THR A 625 -20.08 8.88 -19.55
N TYR A 626 -18.93 9.54 -19.39
CA TYR A 626 -18.56 10.65 -20.26
C TYR A 626 -18.46 10.12 -21.70
N LYS A 627 -19.28 10.66 -22.61
CA LYS A 627 -19.23 10.31 -24.04
C LYS A 627 -18.21 11.19 -24.77
#